data_AF-A0A1Q5RA06-F1
#
_entry.id   AF-A0A1Q5RA06-F1
#
_cell.length_a   1.000
_cell.length_b   1.000
_cell.length_c   1.000
_cell.angle_alpha   90.00
_cell.angle_beta   90.00
_cell.angle_gamma   90.00
#
_symmetry.space_group_name_H-M   'P 1'
#
loop_
_entity.id
_entity.type
_entity.pdbx_description
1 polymer ?
#
loop_
_entity_poly.entity_id
_entity_poly.type
_entity_poly.pdbx_seq_one_letter_code
_entity_poly.pdbx_strand_id
1 'polypeptide(L)'
;MLNASDGASLVAALTTIDNNPGTSYTLNITQNITLTSGTTLPVINSSSRVTINGGNFTLDGGGVQRGLFVYSGTVAVNNLTIQNAVARGGNGGNGG
;
A
#
# COMPACT_ATOMS: atom_id res chain seq x y z
N MET A 1 -12.74 6.07 8.74
CA MET A 1 -11.96 6.73 7.66
C MET A 1 -10.53 6.87 8.14
N LEU A 2 -9.56 6.62 7.29
CA LEU A 2 -8.12 6.69 7.58
C LEU A 2 -7.48 7.72 6.64
N ASN A 3 -6.39 8.35 7.06
CA ASN A 3 -5.64 9.30 6.24
C ASN A 3 -4.15 8.95 6.30
N ALA A 4 -3.45 9.15 5.19
CA ALA A 4 -2.00 9.00 5.10
C ALA A 4 -1.38 10.22 4.40
N SER A 5 -0.41 10.83 5.06
CA SER A 5 0.36 11.99 4.55
C SER A 5 1.84 11.67 4.37
N ASP A 6 2.29 10.51 4.82
CA ASP A 6 3.68 10.05 4.73
C ASP A 6 3.74 8.51 4.75
N GLY A 7 4.95 7.97 4.64
CA GLY A 7 5.16 6.53 4.65
C GLY A 7 4.71 5.86 5.95
N ALA A 8 4.91 6.50 7.09
CA ALA A 8 4.58 5.92 8.40
C ALA A 8 3.06 5.84 8.64
N SER A 9 2.34 6.91 8.33
CA SER A 9 0.87 6.95 8.40
C SER A 9 0.22 6.01 7.38
N LEU A 10 0.82 5.83 6.20
CA LEU A 10 0.37 4.83 5.23
C LEU A 10 0.53 3.41 5.78
N VAL A 11 1.69 3.08 6.36
CA VAL A 11 1.91 1.79 7.02
C VAL A 11 0.88 1.57 8.14
N ALA A 12 0.68 2.54 9.02
CA ALA A 12 -0.29 2.44 10.12
C ALA A 12 -1.73 2.23 9.61
N ALA A 13 -2.13 2.93 8.54
CA ALA A 13 -3.45 2.78 7.94
C ALA A 13 -3.64 1.37 7.33
N LEU A 14 -2.66 0.88 6.58
CA LEU A 14 -2.74 -0.45 5.97
C LEU A 14 -2.68 -1.57 7.03
N THR A 15 -1.88 -1.42 8.10
CA THR A 15 -1.88 -2.34 9.25
C THR A 15 -3.25 -2.36 9.96
N THR A 16 -3.92 -1.21 10.05
CA THR A 16 -5.28 -1.16 10.61
C THR A 16 -6.27 -1.95 9.77
N ILE A 17 -6.17 -1.84 8.44
CA ILE A 17 -7.02 -2.58 7.49
C ILE A 17 -6.76 -4.08 7.61
N ASP A 18 -5.49 -4.50 7.62
CA ASP A 18 -5.07 -5.89 7.70
C ASP A 18 -5.52 -6.58 9.00
N ASN A 19 -5.43 -5.87 10.13
CA ASN A 19 -5.87 -6.38 11.43
C ASN A 19 -7.40 -6.43 11.59
N ASN A 20 -8.16 -5.80 10.71
CA ASN A 20 -9.62 -5.71 10.78
C ASN A 20 -10.27 -6.11 9.44
N PRO A 21 -10.04 -7.34 8.95
CA PRO A 21 -10.36 -7.73 7.59
C PRO A 21 -11.86 -7.66 7.28
N GLY A 22 -12.74 -7.82 8.27
CA GLY A 22 -14.19 -7.72 8.14
C GLY A 22 -14.75 -6.30 8.01
N THR A 23 -13.94 -5.27 8.19
CA THR A 23 -14.39 -3.87 8.20
C THR A 23 -14.11 -3.18 6.87
N SER A 24 -15.09 -2.42 6.37
CA SER A 24 -14.88 -1.59 5.18
C SER A 24 -14.16 -0.29 5.54
N TYR A 25 -13.14 0.07 4.76
CA TYR A 25 -12.33 1.26 5.00
C TYR A 25 -12.28 2.18 3.78
N THR A 26 -12.27 3.48 4.07
CA THR A 26 -11.81 4.52 3.14
C THR A 26 -10.52 5.11 3.67
N LEU A 27 -9.45 5.01 2.88
CA LEU A 27 -8.14 5.59 3.12
C LEU A 27 -7.93 6.75 2.13
N ASN A 28 -7.72 7.97 2.64
CA ASN A 28 -7.35 9.10 1.81
C ASN A 28 -5.83 9.34 1.87
N ILE A 29 -5.21 9.45 0.70
CA ILE A 29 -3.87 9.99 0.55
C ILE A 29 -4.00 11.51 0.54
N THR A 30 -3.31 12.19 1.44
CA THR A 30 -3.47 13.64 1.66
C THR A 30 -2.23 14.44 1.25
N GLN A 31 -1.13 13.77 0.90
CA GLN A 31 0.11 14.35 0.38
C GLN A 31 0.83 13.34 -0.53
N ASN A 32 1.86 13.80 -1.27
CA ASN A 32 2.78 12.89 -1.93
C ASN A 32 3.56 12.08 -0.89
N ILE A 33 3.67 10.77 -1.11
CA ILE A 33 4.34 9.83 -0.20
C ILE A 33 5.50 9.19 -0.94
N THR A 34 6.71 9.35 -0.41
CA THR A 34 7.89 8.62 -0.86
C THR A 34 8.25 7.53 0.14
N LEU A 35 8.32 6.29 -0.33
CA LEU A 35 8.77 5.15 0.46
C LEU A 35 10.29 5.07 0.46
N THR A 36 10.84 4.66 1.60
CA THR A 36 12.27 4.41 1.77
C THR A 36 12.49 2.95 2.14
N SER A 37 13.75 2.51 2.22
CA SER A 37 14.09 1.16 2.69
C SER A 37 13.53 0.84 4.08
N GLY A 38 13.30 1.85 4.94
CA GLY A 38 12.68 1.69 6.25
C GLY A 38 11.15 1.67 6.25
N THR A 39 10.51 1.88 5.11
CA THR A 39 9.04 2.00 4.99
C THR A 39 8.45 0.81 4.24
N THR A 40 8.38 -0.35 4.90
CA THR A 40 7.77 -1.54 4.32
C THR A 40 6.26 -1.48 4.47
N LEU A 41 5.54 -1.40 3.34
CA LEU A 41 4.08 -1.47 3.36
C LEU A 41 3.63 -2.89 3.72
N PRO A 42 2.63 -3.06 4.61
CA PRO A 42 2.02 -4.37 4.84
C PRO A 42 1.21 -4.82 3.62
N VAL A 43 0.66 -6.03 3.67
CA VAL A 43 -0.29 -6.50 2.66
C VAL A 43 -1.67 -5.91 2.96
N ILE A 44 -2.57 -5.94 1.97
CA ILE A 44 -3.99 -5.68 2.19
C ILE A 44 -4.69 -7.04 2.14
N ASN A 45 -5.06 -7.54 3.31
CA ASN A 45 -5.88 -8.74 3.48
C ASN A 45 -7.22 -8.32 4.08
N SER A 46 -8.27 -8.20 3.25
CA SER A 46 -9.59 -7.78 3.71
C SER A 46 -10.68 -8.64 3.10
N SER A 47 -11.66 -9.06 3.89
CA SER A 47 -12.88 -9.70 3.38
C SER A 47 -13.98 -8.68 3.05
N SER A 48 -13.74 -7.41 3.35
CA SER A 48 -14.63 -6.26 3.10
C SER A 48 -14.04 -5.33 2.03
N ARG A 49 -14.81 -4.30 1.64
CA ARG A 49 -14.36 -3.34 0.61
C ARG A 49 -13.41 -2.31 1.20
N VAL A 50 -12.25 -2.15 0.57
CA VAL A 50 -11.31 -1.05 0.84
C VAL A 50 -11.35 -0.07 -0.32
N THR A 51 -11.42 1.22 -0.03
CA THR A 51 -11.29 2.29 -1.03
C THR A 51 -10.11 3.17 -0.67
N ILE A 52 -9.17 3.33 -1.59
CA ILE A 52 -8.01 4.22 -1.48
C ILE A 52 -8.24 5.40 -2.41
N ASN A 53 -8.43 6.58 -1.84
CA ASN A 53 -8.57 7.83 -2.57
C ASN A 53 -7.21 8.52 -2.63
N GLY A 54 -6.59 8.52 -3.80
CA GLY A 54 -5.26 9.08 -4.04
C GLY A 54 -5.21 10.60 -4.11
N GLY A 55 -6.34 11.28 -4.38
CA GLY A 55 -6.39 12.75 -4.38
C GLY A 55 -5.49 13.44 -5.42
N ASN A 56 -5.14 12.75 -6.51
CA ASN A 56 -4.12 13.14 -7.50
C ASN A 56 -2.69 13.25 -6.94
N PHE A 57 -2.43 12.67 -5.76
CA PHE A 57 -1.09 12.55 -5.21
C PHE A 57 -0.33 11.34 -5.77
N THR A 58 0.94 11.28 -5.43
CA THR A 58 1.87 10.23 -5.84
C THR A 58 2.28 9.36 -4.66
N LEU A 59 2.25 8.04 -4.85
CA LEU A 59 2.98 7.06 -4.06
C LEU A 59 4.25 6.65 -4.83
N ASP A 60 5.40 7.15 -4.39
CA ASP A 60 6.70 6.86 -4.98
C ASP A 60 7.39 5.74 -4.18
N GLY A 61 7.69 4.60 -4.81
CA GLY A 61 8.36 3.48 -4.17
C GLY A 61 9.87 3.65 -3.93
N GLY A 62 10.45 4.78 -4.37
CA GLY A 62 11.85 5.14 -4.18
C GLY A 62 12.84 4.20 -4.89
N GLY A 63 12.39 3.32 -5.79
CA GLY A 63 13.20 2.25 -6.39
C GLY A 63 13.58 1.12 -5.42
N VAL A 64 13.07 1.15 -4.19
CA VAL A 64 13.49 0.29 -3.08
C VAL A 64 12.35 -0.48 -2.44
N GLN A 65 11.10 -0.02 -2.60
CA GLN A 65 9.92 -0.65 -2.02
C GLN A 65 8.89 -0.99 -3.09
N ARG A 66 8.12 -2.04 -2.82
CA ARG A 66 6.95 -2.40 -3.62
C ARG A 66 5.81 -1.39 -3.43
N GLY A 67 4.87 -1.38 -4.36
CA GLY A 67 3.62 -0.64 -4.22
C GLY A 67 2.61 -1.34 -3.31
N LEU A 68 1.34 -0.99 -3.49
CA LEU A 68 0.21 -1.65 -2.84
C LEU A 68 0.18 -3.14 -3.22
N PHE A 69 -0.03 -4.02 -2.24
CA PHE A 69 -0.15 -5.46 -2.47
C PHE A 69 -1.45 -5.96 -1.86
N VAL A 70 -2.42 -6.27 -2.72
CA VAL A 70 -3.68 -6.87 -2.32
C VAL A 70 -3.49 -8.38 -2.27
N TYR A 71 -3.46 -8.93 -1.05
CA TYR A 71 -3.36 -10.37 -0.84
C TYR A 71 -4.73 -11.03 -1.00
N SER A 72 -5.77 -10.42 -0.46
CA SER A 72 -7.16 -10.86 -0.62
C SER A 72 -8.14 -9.70 -0.55
N GLY A 73 -9.33 -9.89 -1.11
CA GLY A 73 -10.42 -8.91 -1.10
C GLY A 73 -10.48 -7.99 -2.32
N THR A 74 -11.34 -6.98 -2.20
CA THR A 74 -11.58 -5.99 -3.27
C THR A 74 -11.11 -4.62 -2.80
N VAL A 75 -10.13 -4.08 -3.52
CA VAL A 75 -9.59 -2.73 -3.27
C VAL A 75 -9.85 -1.85 -4.49
N ALA A 76 -10.58 -0.76 -4.29
CA ALA A 76 -10.71 0.30 -5.28
C ALA A 76 -9.62 1.35 -5.04
N VAL A 77 -8.84 1.70 -6.06
CA VAL A 77 -7.82 2.76 -6.00
C VAL A 77 -8.22 3.85 -6.99
N ASN A 78 -8.46 5.06 -6.49
CA ASN A 78 -8.96 6.18 -7.29
C ASN A 78 -7.94 7.30 -7.31
N ASN A 79 -7.57 7.81 -8.49
CA ASN A 79 -6.77 9.05 -8.64
C ASN A 79 -5.44 9.04 -7.85
N LEU A 80 -4.69 7.93 -7.91
CA LEU A 80 -3.37 7.78 -7.28
C LEU A 80 -2.32 7.45 -8.36
N THR A 81 -1.27 8.25 -8.47
CA THR A 81 -0.10 7.86 -9.27
C THR A 81 0.78 6.95 -8.43
N ILE A 82 1.14 5.78 -8.95
CA ILE A 82 2.13 4.89 -8.32
C ILE A 82 3.34 4.84 -9.25
N GLN A 83 4.51 5.25 -8.75
CA GLN A 83 5.74 5.30 -9.54
C GLN A 83 6.92 4.72 -8.77
N ASN A 84 7.99 4.35 -9.51
CA ASN A 84 9.25 3.85 -8.94
C ASN A 84 9.07 2.72 -7.91
N ALA A 85 7.98 1.96 -7.99
CA ALA A 85 7.69 0.84 -7.12
C ALA A 85 8.37 -0.42 -7.64
N VAL A 86 9.17 -1.07 -6.79
CA VAL A 86 9.95 -2.25 -7.15
C VAL A 86 9.57 -3.42 -6.25
N ALA A 87 8.94 -4.44 -6.82
CA ALA A 87 8.76 -5.73 -6.18
C ALA A 87 9.96 -6.62 -6.51
N ARG A 88 10.82 -6.91 -5.52
CA ARG A 88 11.97 -7.81 -5.68
C ARG A 88 11.57 -9.22 -5.25
N GLY A 89 11.59 -10.17 -6.20
CA GLY A 89 11.43 -11.59 -5.91
C GLY A 89 12.65 -12.17 -5.20
N GLY A 90 12.52 -13.38 -4.66
CA GLY A 90 13.66 -14.14 -4.11
C GLY A 90 14.61 -14.60 -5.21
N ASN A 91 15.84 -14.94 -4.84
CA ASN A 91 16.77 -15.62 -5.75
C ASN A 91 16.18 -16.97 -6.18
N GLY A 92 16.21 -17.27 -7.47
CA GLY A 92 15.84 -18.59 -7.98
C GLY A 92 16.75 -19.68 -7.38
N GLY A 93 16.22 -20.88 -7.17
CA GLY A 93 17.01 -22.01 -6.67
C GLY A 93 18.12 -22.40 -7.65
N ASN A 94 19.24 -22.93 -7.14
CA ASN A 94 20.25 -23.54 -8.00
C ASN A 94 19.62 -24.75 -8.70
N GLY A 95 19.62 -24.77 -10.03
CA GLY A 95 19.13 -25.91 -10.81
C GLY A 95 19.85 -27.19 -10.38
N GLY A 96 19.08 -28.25 -10.16
CA GLY A 96 19.60 -29.59 -9.85
C GLY A 96 20.13 -30.30 -11.08
#